data_AF-A0A7W4C3Y2-F1
#
_entry.id   AF-A0A7W4C3Y2-F1
#
_cell.length_a   1.000
_cell.length_b   1.000
_cell.length_c   1.000
_cell.angle_alpha   90.00
_cell.angle_beta   90.00
_cell.angle_gamma   90.00
#
_symmetry.space_group_name_H-M   'P 1'
#
loop_
_entity.id
_entity.type
_entity.pdbx_description
1 polymer ?
#
loop_
_entity_poly.entity_id
_entity_poly.type
_entity_poly.pdbx_seq_one_letter_code
_entity_poly.pdbx_strand_id
1 'polypeptide(L)'
;MLALASQTQLDLAHYYLQKILLSSVYDVAKVTPLSSMNKLSARFGCQVYLKREDMQPVHSFKIRGAYNRIAALTQDECNKGVVCASAGNHAQGVAMSAASRGIDAVIVMPSTTPDIKIDAVKRLGGNVVLYGQAFDQANDYAKNLSVTEGRVYIAPFDDEAVIAGQGTIAQEMVQQQRDIEIVFVPVGGGGLIAGIAAYYKAVMPQVRIIGVEPEDAACLKAALEADEPVTLAQVGLFADGVAVKRIGTEPFRLAREYVDEVITVTSDEICAAVKDIFEDTRAIAEPAGALSIAGLKKYMAQQGDSIDAPKKVAAILSGANVNFHSLRYVSERCELAEQKEAVLAVKIPEKPGSFLRFCELLDKRVMTEFNYRFSSRDMAVVFAGIRLTGGQAELSEIIAKLESEGFEVQDLSQDETAKLHVRYMVGGHPLEPLEERLFSFEFPEHPGALLKFLTTLQSKWNISLFHYRNHGAAFGRVLAGFEVPAKDDVAFAQFLTELGFVYQEETHSPAYQLFLNSAKAKA
;
A
#
# COMPACT_ATOMS: atom_id res chain seq x y z
N MET A 1 -11.54 42.86 -17.61
CA MET A 1 -10.56 41.77 -17.39
C MET A 1 -11.25 40.47 -16.98
N LEU A 2 -12.10 40.44 -15.94
CA LEU A 2 -12.82 39.22 -15.51
C LEU A 2 -13.62 38.52 -16.61
N ALA A 3 -14.39 39.26 -17.42
CA ALA A 3 -15.17 38.68 -18.53
C ALA A 3 -14.30 38.13 -19.68
N LEU A 4 -13.12 38.69 -19.91
CA LEU A 4 -12.18 38.21 -20.93
C LEU A 4 -11.46 36.95 -20.45
N ALA A 5 -11.04 36.93 -19.19
CA ALA A 5 -10.43 35.76 -18.55
C ALA A 5 -11.41 34.56 -18.52
N SER A 6 -12.67 34.77 -18.16
CA SER A 6 -13.70 33.72 -18.17
C SER A 6 -14.00 33.21 -19.59
N GLN A 7 -13.90 34.07 -20.61
CA GLN A 7 -14.11 33.68 -22.01
C GLN A 7 -12.94 32.82 -22.51
N THR A 8 -11.69 33.22 -22.25
CA THR A 8 -10.50 32.40 -22.57
C THR A 8 -10.46 31.06 -21.82
N GLN A 9 -10.96 31.00 -20.59
CA GLN A 9 -11.07 29.76 -19.82
C GLN A 9 -12.09 28.79 -20.44
N LEU A 10 -13.26 29.26 -20.88
CA LEU A 10 -14.22 28.41 -21.59
C LEU A 10 -13.66 27.95 -22.95
N ASP A 11 -12.96 28.81 -23.67
CA ASP A 11 -12.37 28.45 -24.98
C ASP A 11 -11.37 27.29 -24.86
N LEU A 12 -10.54 27.31 -23.82
CA LEU A 12 -9.60 26.23 -23.53
C LEU A 12 -10.30 24.93 -23.08
N ALA A 13 -11.34 25.03 -22.27
CA ALA A 13 -12.08 23.85 -21.81
C ALA A 13 -12.83 23.19 -22.98
N HIS A 14 -13.42 24.00 -23.86
CA HIS A 14 -14.07 23.53 -25.09
C HIS A 14 -13.08 22.92 -26.08
N TYR A 15 -11.86 23.47 -26.21
CA TYR A 15 -10.79 22.88 -27.02
C TYR A 15 -10.51 21.43 -26.60
N TYR A 16 -10.28 21.21 -25.30
CA TYR A 16 -10.04 19.87 -24.77
C TYR A 16 -11.29 18.99 -24.84
N LEU A 17 -12.48 19.53 -24.58
CA LEU A 17 -13.74 18.79 -24.74
C LEU A 17 -13.86 18.23 -26.16
N GLN A 18 -13.60 19.03 -27.19
CA GLN A 18 -13.64 18.56 -28.58
C GLN A 18 -12.63 17.44 -28.82
N LYS A 19 -11.39 17.57 -28.34
CA LYS A 19 -10.35 16.54 -28.46
C LYS A 19 -10.73 15.25 -27.73
N ILE A 20 -11.33 15.35 -26.56
CA ILE A 20 -11.80 14.20 -25.77
C ILE A 20 -12.91 13.47 -26.51
N LEU A 21 -13.91 14.18 -27.04
CA LEU A 21 -15.03 13.59 -27.77
C LEU A 21 -14.60 12.91 -29.09
N LEU A 22 -13.53 13.42 -29.72
CA LEU A 22 -12.96 12.85 -30.95
C LEU A 22 -11.92 11.75 -30.69
N SER A 23 -11.66 11.42 -29.42
CA SER A 23 -10.66 10.42 -29.07
C SER A 23 -11.11 9.00 -29.43
N SER A 24 -10.21 8.20 -29.99
CA SER A 24 -10.48 6.81 -30.41
C SER A 24 -10.09 5.77 -29.34
N VAL A 25 -10.05 6.14 -28.05
CA VAL A 25 -9.56 5.24 -26.98
C VAL A 25 -10.23 3.86 -26.95
N TYR A 26 -11.48 3.76 -27.36
CA TYR A 26 -12.30 2.55 -27.24
C TYR A 26 -11.91 1.43 -28.22
N ASP A 27 -11.00 1.68 -29.14
CA ASP A 27 -10.41 0.62 -29.99
C ASP A 27 -9.57 -0.37 -29.15
N VAL A 28 -9.05 0.07 -27.99
CA VAL A 28 -8.27 -0.77 -27.06
C VAL A 28 -8.71 -0.68 -25.61
N ALA A 29 -9.24 0.46 -25.18
CA ALA A 29 -9.77 0.68 -23.84
C ALA A 29 -11.23 0.25 -23.76
N LYS A 30 -11.70 0.00 -22.55
CA LYS A 30 -13.11 -0.31 -22.28
C LYS A 30 -13.72 0.78 -21.40
N VAL A 31 -15.03 0.97 -21.52
CA VAL A 31 -15.79 1.74 -20.54
C VAL A 31 -15.73 0.98 -19.21
N THR A 32 -15.12 1.58 -18.20
CA THR A 32 -14.93 0.89 -16.91
C THR A 32 -16.11 1.17 -15.98
N PRO A 33 -16.44 0.26 -15.05
CA PRO A 33 -17.52 0.49 -14.08
C PRO A 33 -17.24 1.68 -13.16
N LEU A 34 -18.30 2.42 -12.80
CA LEU A 34 -18.33 3.33 -11.67
C LEU A 34 -19.04 2.61 -10.51
N SER A 35 -18.27 1.94 -9.65
CA SER A 35 -18.79 1.07 -8.59
C SER A 35 -19.14 1.86 -7.33
N SER A 36 -20.20 1.51 -6.63
CA SER A 36 -20.47 2.09 -5.31
C SER A 36 -19.62 1.41 -4.23
N MET A 37 -19.06 2.21 -3.31
CA MET A 37 -18.32 1.73 -2.14
C MET A 37 -19.23 1.79 -0.92
N ASN A 38 -19.99 0.72 -0.67
CA ASN A 38 -21.08 0.72 0.30
C ASN A 38 -20.62 0.92 1.75
N LYS A 39 -19.51 0.28 2.18
CA LYS A 39 -18.99 0.45 3.54
C LYS A 39 -18.45 1.86 3.74
N LEU A 40 -17.68 2.37 2.77
CA LEU A 40 -17.15 3.73 2.86
C LEU A 40 -18.27 4.78 2.80
N SER A 41 -19.32 4.52 2.01
CA SER A 41 -20.52 5.35 1.96
C SER A 41 -21.24 5.40 3.30
N ALA A 42 -21.45 4.23 3.93
CA ALA A 42 -22.07 4.13 5.24
C ALA A 42 -21.23 4.82 6.33
N ARG A 43 -19.89 4.74 6.24
CA ARG A 43 -18.96 5.36 7.19
C ARG A 43 -19.04 6.88 7.20
N PHE A 44 -19.21 7.51 6.03
CA PHE A 44 -19.21 8.97 5.90
C PHE A 44 -20.60 9.59 5.69
N GLY A 45 -21.67 8.78 5.66
CA GLY A 45 -23.02 9.28 5.43
C GLY A 45 -23.25 9.89 4.04
N CYS A 46 -22.38 9.61 3.07
CA CYS A 46 -22.45 10.10 1.70
C CYS A 46 -22.37 8.93 0.70
N GLN A 47 -22.71 9.14 -0.57
CA GLN A 47 -22.49 8.14 -1.61
C GLN A 47 -21.09 8.25 -2.18
N VAL A 48 -20.29 7.21 -2.02
CA VAL A 48 -18.93 7.11 -2.57
C VAL A 48 -18.92 6.20 -3.79
N TYR A 49 -18.37 6.73 -4.88
CA TYR A 49 -18.19 6.02 -6.14
C TYR A 49 -16.71 5.80 -6.46
N LEU A 50 -16.39 4.66 -7.04
CA LEU A 50 -15.04 4.27 -7.45
C LEU A 50 -15.01 3.94 -8.94
N LYS A 51 -14.28 4.74 -9.72
CA LYS A 51 -14.07 4.51 -11.16
C LYS A 51 -12.96 3.46 -11.36
N ARG A 52 -13.32 2.30 -11.90
CA ARG A 52 -12.51 1.06 -11.92
C ARG A 52 -11.54 0.97 -13.11
N GLU A 53 -10.60 1.90 -13.22
CA GLU A 53 -9.58 1.89 -14.29
C GLU A 53 -8.55 0.74 -14.16
N ASP A 54 -8.53 0.03 -13.03
CA ASP A 54 -7.85 -1.26 -12.87
C ASP A 54 -8.41 -2.38 -13.76
N MET A 55 -9.64 -2.24 -14.26
CA MET A 55 -10.27 -3.22 -15.15
C MET A 55 -9.89 -3.05 -16.62
N GLN A 56 -9.03 -2.09 -16.95
CA GLN A 56 -8.45 -1.99 -18.29
C GLN A 56 -7.56 -3.21 -18.61
N PRO A 57 -7.34 -3.55 -19.89
CA PRO A 57 -6.50 -4.69 -20.28
C PRO A 57 -5.06 -4.65 -19.76
N VAL A 58 -4.53 -3.44 -19.49
CA VAL A 58 -3.20 -3.21 -18.90
C VAL A 58 -3.26 -2.82 -17.42
N HIS A 59 -4.41 -3.06 -16.78
CA HIS A 59 -4.68 -2.82 -15.37
C HIS A 59 -4.47 -1.38 -14.88
N SER A 60 -4.56 -0.41 -15.78
CA SER A 60 -4.49 1.02 -15.47
C SER A 60 -5.06 1.88 -16.59
N PHE A 61 -5.35 3.14 -16.27
CA PHE A 61 -5.86 4.12 -17.24
C PHE A 61 -4.89 4.49 -18.37
N LYS A 62 -3.58 4.20 -18.22
CA LYS A 62 -2.53 4.72 -19.12
C LYS A 62 -2.72 4.30 -20.58
N ILE A 63 -3.44 3.21 -20.84
CA ILE A 63 -3.79 2.77 -22.19
C ILE A 63 -4.56 3.84 -22.98
N ARG A 64 -5.39 4.64 -22.32
CA ARG A 64 -6.25 5.64 -22.97
C ARG A 64 -5.44 6.71 -23.68
N GLY A 65 -4.61 7.46 -22.94
CA GLY A 65 -3.77 8.50 -23.52
C GLY A 65 -2.65 7.97 -24.41
N ALA A 66 -2.05 6.81 -24.06
CA ALA A 66 -1.05 6.18 -24.91
C ALA A 66 -1.65 5.83 -26.28
N TYR A 67 -2.81 5.18 -26.28
CA TYR A 67 -3.51 4.85 -27.52
C TYR A 67 -3.95 6.09 -28.27
N ASN A 68 -4.52 7.10 -27.61
CA ASN A 68 -4.98 8.31 -28.31
C ASN A 68 -3.82 9.03 -29.02
N ARG A 69 -2.64 9.12 -28.39
CA ARG A 69 -1.46 9.71 -29.03
C ARG A 69 -0.94 8.87 -30.19
N ILE A 70 -0.91 7.55 -30.02
CA ILE A 70 -0.48 6.60 -31.04
C ILE A 70 -1.48 6.55 -32.20
N ALA A 71 -2.79 6.66 -31.95
CA ALA A 71 -3.89 6.73 -32.90
C ALA A 71 -3.74 7.94 -33.85
N ALA A 72 -3.27 9.06 -33.30
CA ALA A 72 -3.07 10.31 -34.03
C ALA A 72 -1.77 10.36 -34.88
N LEU A 73 -0.93 9.31 -34.87
CA LEU A 73 0.29 9.29 -35.67
C LEU A 73 -0.02 9.23 -37.17
N THR A 74 0.78 9.96 -37.95
CA THR A 74 0.82 9.87 -39.41
C THR A 74 1.42 8.54 -39.87
N GLN A 75 1.21 8.18 -41.14
CA GLN A 75 1.79 6.95 -41.68
C GLN A 75 3.33 6.94 -41.62
N ASP A 76 3.96 8.10 -41.85
CA ASP A 76 5.42 8.23 -41.79
C ASP A 76 5.94 8.03 -40.36
N GLU A 77 5.24 8.58 -39.36
CA GLU A 77 5.56 8.33 -37.94
C GLU A 77 5.33 6.87 -37.55
N CYS A 78 4.24 6.25 -38.02
CA CYS A 78 3.97 4.82 -37.79
C CYS A 78 5.09 3.94 -38.34
N ASN A 79 5.61 4.27 -39.54
CA ASN A 79 6.71 3.53 -40.17
C ASN A 79 8.03 3.67 -39.41
N LYS A 80 8.27 4.80 -38.73
CA LYS A 80 9.46 5.00 -37.89
C LYS A 80 9.34 4.32 -36.53
N GLY A 81 8.11 4.05 -36.08
CA GLY A 81 7.84 3.46 -34.78
C GLY A 81 7.86 4.47 -33.63
N VAL A 82 7.60 3.96 -32.44
CA VAL A 82 7.46 4.75 -31.21
C VAL A 82 8.51 4.36 -30.18
N VAL A 83 8.77 5.28 -29.24
CA VAL A 83 9.67 5.04 -28.11
C VAL A 83 9.11 5.67 -26.82
N CYS A 84 9.30 5.02 -25.69
CA CYS A 84 9.06 5.64 -24.38
C CYS A 84 10.02 5.06 -23.34
N ALA A 85 10.17 5.76 -22.20
CA ALA A 85 10.83 5.20 -21.03
C ALA A 85 9.81 4.97 -19.90
N SER A 86 9.74 3.73 -19.40
CA SER A 86 8.90 3.34 -18.26
C SER A 86 9.10 1.86 -17.95
N ALA A 87 9.06 1.49 -16.67
CA ALA A 87 9.00 0.09 -16.22
C ALA A 87 7.62 -0.29 -15.62
N GLY A 88 6.60 0.56 -15.76
CA GLY A 88 5.28 0.37 -15.15
C GLY A 88 4.11 0.58 -16.12
N ASN A 89 3.02 1.14 -15.59
CA ASN A 89 1.73 1.31 -16.27
C ASN A 89 1.82 1.95 -17.67
N HIS A 90 2.67 2.99 -17.83
CA HIS A 90 2.83 3.66 -19.12
C HIS A 90 3.44 2.75 -20.19
N ALA A 91 4.43 1.93 -19.81
CA ALA A 91 5.08 1.02 -20.74
C ALA A 91 4.13 -0.06 -21.26
N GLN A 92 3.29 -0.62 -20.38
CA GLN A 92 2.25 -1.56 -20.79
C GLN A 92 1.23 -0.89 -21.72
N GLY A 93 0.81 0.34 -21.39
CA GLY A 93 -0.09 1.13 -22.23
C GLY A 93 0.46 1.38 -23.63
N VAL A 94 1.72 1.81 -23.75
CA VAL A 94 2.39 2.06 -25.05
C VAL A 94 2.57 0.76 -25.83
N ALA A 95 3.05 -0.31 -25.18
CA ALA A 95 3.29 -1.60 -25.82
C ALA A 95 2.01 -2.16 -26.45
N MET A 96 0.93 -2.26 -25.66
CA MET A 96 -0.35 -2.77 -26.16
C MET A 96 -0.94 -1.87 -27.25
N SER A 97 -0.84 -0.55 -27.08
CA SER A 97 -1.37 0.41 -28.06
C SER A 97 -0.66 0.30 -29.41
N ALA A 98 0.67 0.23 -29.41
CA ALA A 98 1.45 0.10 -30.63
C ALA A 98 1.23 -1.27 -31.30
N ALA A 99 1.20 -2.35 -30.51
CA ALA A 99 0.93 -3.70 -31.00
C ALA A 99 -0.44 -3.80 -31.70
N SER A 100 -1.48 -3.17 -31.15
CA SER A 100 -2.82 -3.14 -31.75
C SER A 100 -2.87 -2.47 -33.13
N ARG A 101 -1.89 -1.62 -33.45
CA ARG A 101 -1.75 -0.93 -34.73
C ARG A 101 -0.64 -1.48 -35.62
N GLY A 102 0.06 -2.54 -35.18
CA GLY A 102 1.22 -3.08 -35.89
C GLY A 102 2.40 -2.11 -35.97
N ILE A 103 2.53 -1.20 -34.99
CA ILE A 103 3.61 -0.21 -34.91
C ILE A 103 4.72 -0.76 -34.02
N ASP A 104 5.98 -0.62 -34.45
CA ASP A 104 7.14 -1.00 -33.66
C ASP A 104 7.31 -0.08 -32.44
N ALA A 105 7.38 -0.66 -31.23
CA ALA A 105 7.49 0.11 -29.98
C ALA A 105 8.72 -0.28 -29.17
N VAL A 106 9.64 0.67 -29.01
CA VAL A 106 10.81 0.52 -28.13
C VAL A 106 10.48 1.06 -26.74
N ILE A 107 10.65 0.21 -25.73
CA ILE A 107 10.37 0.54 -24.33
C ILE A 107 11.69 0.50 -23.56
N VAL A 108 12.20 1.68 -23.20
CA VAL A 108 13.43 1.80 -22.44
C VAL A 108 13.15 1.64 -20.94
N MET A 109 13.87 0.75 -20.29
CA MET A 109 13.79 0.50 -18.85
C MET A 109 15.18 0.54 -18.22
N PRO A 110 15.30 0.90 -16.93
CA PRO A 110 16.57 0.74 -16.21
C PRO A 110 17.05 -0.72 -16.23
N SER A 111 18.36 -0.94 -16.27
CA SER A 111 18.97 -2.28 -16.22
C SER A 111 18.68 -3.03 -14.92
N THR A 112 18.21 -2.34 -13.88
CA THR A 112 17.81 -2.91 -12.58
C THR A 112 16.33 -3.32 -12.53
N THR A 113 15.60 -3.22 -13.65
CA THR A 113 14.17 -3.54 -13.71
C THR A 113 13.95 -5.05 -13.51
N PRO A 114 13.05 -5.47 -12.60
CA PRO A 114 12.74 -6.89 -12.40
C PRO A 114 12.17 -7.57 -13.65
N ASP A 115 12.53 -8.83 -13.88
CA ASP A 115 12.12 -9.62 -15.05
C ASP A 115 10.58 -9.66 -15.25
N ILE A 116 9.81 -9.72 -14.16
CA ILE A 116 8.35 -9.72 -14.22
C ILE A 116 7.78 -8.48 -14.93
N LYS A 117 8.41 -7.30 -14.77
CA LYS A 117 8.01 -6.05 -15.42
C LYS A 117 8.44 -6.03 -16.89
N ILE A 118 9.62 -6.59 -17.18
CA ILE A 118 10.14 -6.75 -18.55
C ILE A 118 9.22 -7.68 -19.36
N ASP A 119 8.90 -8.84 -18.79
CA ASP A 119 8.10 -9.87 -19.45
C ASP A 119 6.65 -9.40 -19.65
N ALA A 120 6.09 -8.62 -18.74
CA ALA A 120 4.77 -8.01 -18.92
C ALA A 120 4.70 -7.15 -20.18
N VAL A 121 5.72 -6.33 -20.43
CA VAL A 121 5.79 -5.48 -21.62
C VAL A 121 6.05 -6.28 -22.89
N LYS A 122 6.94 -7.28 -22.84
CA LYS A 122 7.18 -8.18 -23.97
C LYS A 122 5.92 -8.94 -24.38
N ARG A 123 5.14 -9.44 -23.42
CA ARG A 123 3.85 -10.13 -23.69
C ARG A 123 2.82 -9.23 -24.38
N LEU A 124 2.89 -7.92 -24.15
CA LEU A 124 2.03 -6.92 -24.79
C LEU A 124 2.57 -6.43 -26.14
N GLY A 125 3.68 -6.98 -26.63
CA GLY A 125 4.27 -6.67 -27.93
C GLY A 125 5.29 -5.53 -27.94
N GLY A 126 5.79 -5.11 -26.77
CA GLY A 126 6.83 -4.08 -26.69
C GLY A 126 8.26 -4.64 -26.78
N ASN A 127 9.13 -3.93 -27.49
CA ASN A 127 10.57 -4.23 -27.59
C ASN A 127 11.32 -3.56 -26.45
N VAL A 128 11.67 -4.33 -25.41
CA VAL A 128 12.33 -3.79 -24.22
C VAL A 128 13.83 -3.58 -24.45
N VAL A 129 14.32 -2.38 -24.15
CA VAL A 129 15.74 -2.02 -24.13
C VAL A 129 16.14 -1.64 -22.70
N LEU A 130 17.12 -2.33 -22.14
CA LEU A 130 17.63 -2.05 -20.80
C LEU A 130 18.79 -1.05 -20.88
N TYR A 131 18.62 0.12 -20.30
CA TYR A 131 19.63 1.17 -20.30
C TYR A 131 19.61 2.02 -19.03
N GLY A 132 20.80 2.28 -18.47
CA GLY A 132 20.97 3.11 -17.28
C GLY A 132 20.60 2.41 -15.97
N GLN A 133 21.04 2.98 -14.86
CA GLN A 133 20.76 2.43 -13.52
C GLN A 133 19.48 3.00 -12.89
N ALA A 134 18.95 4.09 -13.44
CA ALA A 134 17.80 4.82 -12.92
C ALA A 134 16.87 5.27 -14.06
N PHE A 135 15.63 5.61 -13.69
CA PHE A 135 14.60 6.06 -14.64
C PHE A 135 15.04 7.28 -15.46
N ASP A 136 15.68 8.27 -14.82
CA ASP A 136 16.12 9.50 -15.49
C ASP A 136 17.09 9.19 -16.65
N GLN A 137 18.04 8.26 -16.45
CA GLN A 137 18.98 7.82 -17.49
C GLN A 137 18.29 7.06 -18.62
N ALA A 138 17.33 6.18 -18.28
CA ALA A 138 16.52 5.46 -19.27
C ALA A 138 15.67 6.43 -20.11
N ASN A 139 15.14 7.49 -19.49
CA ASN A 139 14.34 8.51 -20.15
C ASN A 139 15.16 9.39 -21.10
N ASP A 140 16.35 9.81 -20.69
CA ASP A 140 17.25 10.57 -21.55
C ASP A 140 17.70 9.74 -22.76
N TYR A 141 17.95 8.44 -22.56
CA TYR A 141 18.25 7.52 -23.65
C TYR A 141 17.05 7.34 -24.61
N ALA A 142 15.83 7.18 -24.09
CA ALA A 142 14.62 7.11 -24.92
C ALA A 142 14.41 8.38 -25.77
N LYS A 143 14.67 9.56 -25.20
CA LYS A 143 14.63 10.84 -25.93
C LYS A 143 15.73 10.91 -26.99
N ASN A 144 16.93 10.43 -26.69
CA ASN A 144 18.01 10.35 -27.67
C ASN A 144 17.65 9.41 -28.84
N LEU A 145 17.08 8.23 -28.57
CA LEU A 145 16.57 7.32 -29.61
C LEU A 145 15.50 7.98 -30.47
N SER A 146 14.61 8.78 -29.87
CA SER A 146 13.62 9.56 -30.64
C SER A 146 14.26 10.50 -31.65
N VAL A 147 15.36 11.16 -31.28
CA VAL A 147 16.10 12.09 -32.16
C VAL A 147 16.93 11.34 -33.20
N THR A 148 17.66 10.31 -32.79
CA THR A 148 18.64 9.60 -33.63
C THR A 148 18.02 8.59 -34.60
N GLU A 149 16.96 7.89 -34.19
CA GLU A 149 16.23 6.94 -35.03
C GLU A 149 14.96 7.54 -35.65
N GLY A 150 14.59 8.77 -35.26
CA GLY A 150 13.39 9.45 -35.74
C GLY A 150 12.07 8.87 -35.21
N ARG A 151 12.13 8.00 -34.18
CA ARG A 151 10.97 7.43 -33.50
C ARG A 151 10.17 8.50 -32.79
N VAL A 152 8.85 8.33 -32.70
CA VAL A 152 8.01 9.26 -31.93
C VAL A 152 8.07 8.93 -30.45
N TYR A 153 8.50 9.89 -29.64
CA TYR A 153 8.47 9.76 -28.18
C TYR A 153 7.03 9.88 -27.65
N ILE A 154 6.56 8.85 -26.95
CA ILE A 154 5.22 8.84 -26.35
C ILE A 154 5.31 9.25 -24.89
N ALA A 155 4.91 10.50 -24.62
CA ALA A 155 4.95 11.07 -23.29
C ALA A 155 4.00 10.35 -22.32
N PRO A 156 4.39 10.17 -21.04
CA PRO A 156 3.53 9.56 -20.02
C PRO A 156 2.37 10.44 -19.55
N PHE A 157 2.44 11.75 -19.79
CA PHE A 157 1.43 12.73 -19.37
C PHE A 157 1.49 14.08 -20.10
N ASP A 158 2.68 14.60 -20.43
CA ASP A 158 2.86 15.97 -20.95
C ASP A 158 2.68 16.03 -22.48
N ASP A 159 1.47 15.72 -22.96
CA ASP A 159 1.08 15.75 -24.37
C ASP A 159 -0.44 15.95 -24.48
N GLU A 160 -0.90 16.83 -25.37
CA GLU A 160 -2.32 17.18 -25.51
C GLU A 160 -3.20 15.97 -25.86
N ALA A 161 -2.72 15.08 -26.74
CA ALA A 161 -3.46 13.88 -27.12
C ALA A 161 -3.49 12.88 -25.96
N VAL A 162 -2.41 12.78 -25.17
CA VAL A 162 -2.41 11.97 -23.96
C VAL A 162 -3.46 12.49 -22.97
N ILE A 163 -3.47 13.80 -22.69
CA ILE A 163 -4.43 14.46 -21.80
C ILE A 163 -5.87 14.23 -22.27
N ALA A 164 -6.15 14.45 -23.57
CA ALA A 164 -7.47 14.21 -24.16
C ALA A 164 -7.91 12.75 -24.04
N GLY A 165 -6.99 11.79 -24.25
CA GLY A 165 -7.29 10.37 -24.03
C GLY A 165 -7.68 10.09 -22.58
N GLN A 166 -6.98 10.69 -21.60
CA GLN A 166 -7.33 10.49 -20.19
C GLN A 166 -8.67 11.14 -19.82
N GLY A 167 -9.00 12.28 -20.43
CA GLY A 167 -10.27 12.98 -20.22
C GLY A 167 -11.51 12.18 -20.59
N THR A 168 -11.38 11.13 -21.40
CA THR A 168 -12.49 10.20 -21.71
C THR A 168 -13.07 9.52 -20.45
N ILE A 169 -12.27 9.40 -19.38
CA ILE A 169 -12.76 8.91 -18.08
C ILE A 169 -13.84 9.82 -17.52
N ALA A 170 -13.68 11.14 -17.61
CA ALA A 170 -14.68 12.08 -17.14
C ALA A 170 -15.97 11.98 -17.95
N GLN A 171 -15.87 11.82 -19.28
CA GLN A 171 -17.03 11.56 -20.13
C GLN A 171 -17.82 10.34 -19.65
N GLU A 172 -17.14 9.22 -19.38
CA GLU A 172 -17.79 8.02 -18.87
C GLU A 172 -18.43 8.27 -17.50
N MET A 173 -17.72 8.93 -16.58
CA MET A 173 -18.24 9.21 -15.24
C MET A 173 -19.51 10.06 -15.28
N VAL A 174 -19.56 11.11 -16.11
CA VAL A 174 -20.75 11.95 -16.28
C VAL A 174 -21.92 11.16 -16.87
N GLN A 175 -21.65 10.24 -17.79
CA GLN A 175 -22.69 9.37 -18.36
C GLN A 175 -23.21 8.34 -17.34
N GLN A 176 -22.34 7.87 -16.43
CA GLN A 176 -22.64 6.86 -15.42
C GLN A 176 -23.31 7.44 -14.17
N GLN A 177 -22.91 8.65 -13.75
CA GLN A 177 -23.52 9.39 -12.65
C GLN A 177 -23.41 10.90 -12.86
N ARG A 178 -24.54 11.58 -12.98
CA ARG A 178 -24.60 13.01 -13.38
C ARG A 178 -24.47 14.00 -12.23
N ASP A 179 -24.79 13.57 -11.01
CA ASP A 179 -24.89 14.45 -9.85
C ASP A 179 -23.74 14.24 -8.84
N ILE A 180 -22.56 13.87 -9.35
CA ILE A 180 -21.33 13.89 -8.56
C ILE A 180 -20.98 15.36 -8.24
N GLU A 181 -20.71 15.66 -6.98
CA GLU A 181 -20.35 17.00 -6.51
C GLU A 181 -18.84 17.21 -6.48
N ILE A 182 -18.07 16.16 -6.14
CA ILE A 182 -16.62 16.20 -6.03
C ILE A 182 -16.00 14.96 -6.67
N VAL A 183 -14.96 15.17 -7.49
CA VAL A 183 -14.13 14.10 -8.06
C VAL A 183 -12.69 14.23 -7.54
N PHE A 184 -12.21 13.18 -6.88
CA PHE A 184 -10.85 13.04 -6.39
C PHE A 184 -10.00 12.32 -7.44
N VAL A 185 -8.91 12.95 -7.87
CA VAL A 185 -8.05 12.46 -8.95
C VAL A 185 -6.61 12.30 -8.46
N PRO A 186 -5.95 11.16 -8.69
CA PRO A 186 -4.58 10.97 -8.25
C PRO A 186 -3.64 11.73 -9.19
N VAL A 187 -2.65 12.42 -8.63
CA VAL A 187 -1.76 13.29 -9.37
C VAL A 187 -0.33 12.80 -9.26
N GLY A 188 0.26 12.49 -10.42
CA GLY A 188 1.71 12.40 -10.64
C GLY A 188 2.11 13.53 -11.58
N GLY A 189 2.41 13.22 -12.84
CA GLY A 189 2.71 14.25 -13.85
C GLY A 189 1.53 15.09 -14.35
N GLY A 190 0.33 14.92 -13.77
CA GLY A 190 -0.84 15.79 -14.02
C GLY A 190 -1.74 15.43 -15.20
N GLY A 191 -1.34 14.56 -16.13
CA GLY A 191 -2.12 14.32 -17.36
C GLY A 191 -3.55 13.80 -17.15
N LEU A 192 -3.77 12.98 -16.10
CA LEU A 192 -5.10 12.47 -15.75
C LEU A 192 -6.01 13.57 -15.20
N ILE A 193 -5.54 14.33 -14.20
CA ILE A 193 -6.31 15.41 -13.59
C ILE A 193 -6.58 16.53 -14.58
N ALA A 194 -5.62 16.86 -15.44
CA ALA A 194 -5.80 17.86 -16.48
C ALA A 194 -6.93 17.50 -17.44
N GLY A 195 -6.97 16.27 -17.94
CA GLY A 195 -8.01 15.81 -18.87
C GLY A 195 -9.39 15.73 -18.21
N ILE A 196 -9.45 15.26 -16.97
CA ILE A 196 -10.70 15.18 -16.20
C ILE A 196 -11.23 16.58 -15.87
N ALA A 197 -10.37 17.46 -15.37
CA ALA A 197 -10.75 18.80 -14.98
C ALA A 197 -11.26 19.60 -16.18
N ALA A 198 -10.55 19.57 -17.32
CA ALA A 198 -10.97 20.25 -18.53
C ALA A 198 -12.37 19.80 -19.01
N TYR A 199 -12.65 18.48 -18.96
CA TYR A 199 -13.97 17.96 -19.34
C TYR A 199 -15.08 18.43 -18.38
N TYR A 200 -14.88 18.27 -17.07
CA TYR A 200 -15.88 18.68 -16.08
C TYR A 200 -16.12 20.19 -16.12
N LYS A 201 -15.07 21.01 -16.23
CA LYS A 201 -15.24 22.47 -16.30
C LYS A 201 -15.93 22.93 -17.60
N ALA A 202 -15.82 22.18 -18.69
CA ALA A 202 -16.58 22.46 -19.92
C ALA A 202 -18.06 22.08 -19.82
N VAL A 203 -18.39 20.95 -19.15
CA VAL A 203 -19.75 20.36 -19.20
C VAL A 203 -20.57 20.62 -17.93
N MET A 204 -19.94 20.53 -16.76
CA MET A 204 -20.55 20.70 -15.43
C MET A 204 -19.59 21.46 -14.51
N PRO A 205 -19.40 22.78 -14.72
CA PRO A 205 -18.38 23.58 -14.02
C PRO A 205 -18.56 23.65 -12.50
N GLN A 206 -19.75 23.36 -12.00
CA GLN A 206 -20.05 23.28 -10.56
C GLN A 206 -19.39 22.08 -9.85
N VAL A 207 -18.97 21.04 -10.59
CA VAL A 207 -18.29 19.89 -10.00
C VAL A 207 -16.89 20.30 -9.57
N ARG A 208 -16.55 20.00 -8.32
CA ARG A 208 -15.23 20.26 -7.77
C ARG A 208 -14.25 19.14 -8.13
N ILE A 209 -13.06 19.51 -8.55
CA ILE A 209 -11.98 18.61 -8.92
C ILE A 209 -10.87 18.78 -7.91
N ILE A 210 -10.61 17.73 -7.14
CA ILE A 210 -9.59 17.72 -6.09
C ILE A 210 -8.45 16.80 -6.52
N GLY A 211 -7.26 17.37 -6.64
CA GLY A 211 -6.03 16.60 -6.84
C GLY A 211 -5.56 15.96 -5.55
N VAL A 212 -5.10 14.72 -5.63
CA VAL A 212 -4.53 14.01 -4.49
C VAL A 212 -3.11 13.58 -4.81
N GLU A 213 -2.16 13.99 -3.97
CA GLU A 213 -0.74 13.68 -4.07
C GLU A 213 -0.22 13.00 -2.80
N PRO A 214 0.81 12.16 -2.86
CA PRO A 214 1.51 11.75 -1.65
C PRO A 214 2.33 12.94 -1.10
N GLU A 215 2.44 13.06 0.21
CA GLU A 215 3.20 14.14 0.86
C GLU A 215 4.66 14.21 0.40
N ASP A 216 5.25 13.07 0.07
CA ASP A 216 6.63 12.93 -0.37
C ASP A 216 6.82 13.06 -1.89
N ALA A 217 5.77 13.33 -2.69
CA ALA A 217 5.87 13.64 -4.12
C ALA A 217 4.82 14.66 -4.60
N ALA A 218 4.53 15.68 -3.77
CA ALA A 218 3.51 16.69 -4.01
C ALA A 218 3.92 17.79 -5.03
N CYS A 219 4.12 17.40 -6.29
CA CYS A 219 4.64 18.28 -7.34
C CYS A 219 3.63 19.33 -7.85
N LEU A 220 2.34 19.00 -7.93
CA LEU A 220 1.27 19.94 -8.31
C LEU A 220 1.06 20.96 -7.21
N LYS A 221 1.01 20.54 -5.95
CA LYS A 221 0.88 21.47 -4.82
C LYS A 221 2.01 22.48 -4.82
N ALA A 222 3.26 22.02 -4.91
CA ALA A 222 4.42 22.90 -4.99
C ALA A 222 4.37 23.86 -6.19
N ALA A 223 3.89 23.37 -7.35
CA ALA A 223 3.77 24.20 -8.54
C ALA A 223 2.65 25.26 -8.43
N LEU A 224 1.51 24.92 -7.80
CA LEU A 224 0.41 25.87 -7.58
C LEU A 224 0.80 26.95 -6.56
N GLU A 225 1.54 26.60 -5.51
CA GLU A 225 2.05 27.55 -4.52
C GLU A 225 3.09 28.52 -5.12
N ALA A 226 3.90 28.05 -6.08
CA ALA A 226 4.88 28.86 -6.80
C ALA A 226 4.33 29.59 -8.04
N ASP A 227 3.10 29.27 -8.47
CA ASP A 227 2.50 29.69 -9.74
C ASP A 227 3.28 29.28 -11.01
N GLU A 228 4.20 28.32 -10.90
CA GLU A 228 5.02 27.76 -11.98
C GLU A 228 5.47 26.32 -11.68
N PRO A 229 5.80 25.48 -12.70
CA PRO A 229 6.31 24.13 -12.43
C PRO A 229 7.65 24.15 -11.68
N VAL A 230 7.67 23.55 -10.49
CA VAL A 230 8.87 23.42 -9.64
C VAL A 230 9.38 21.97 -9.70
N THR A 231 10.71 21.80 -9.60
CA THR A 231 11.34 20.48 -9.48
C THR A 231 11.62 20.17 -8.01
N LEU A 232 10.97 19.12 -7.48
CA LEU A 232 11.23 18.60 -6.15
C LEU A 232 12.64 18.00 -6.05
N ALA A 233 13.29 18.20 -4.89
CA ALA A 233 14.63 17.68 -4.64
C ALA A 233 14.66 16.14 -4.57
N GLN A 234 13.63 15.56 -3.98
CA GLN A 234 13.45 14.12 -3.82
C GLN A 234 11.97 13.76 -3.95
N VAL A 235 11.71 12.50 -4.30
CA VAL A 235 10.35 11.94 -4.36
C VAL A 235 10.32 10.59 -3.66
N GLY A 236 9.23 10.32 -2.97
CA GLY A 236 8.95 9.01 -2.39
C GLY A 236 8.84 7.91 -3.44
N LEU A 237 9.14 6.68 -3.05
CA LEU A 237 9.07 5.51 -3.94
C LEU A 237 7.89 4.58 -3.62
N PHE A 238 7.11 4.87 -2.58
CA PHE A 238 6.01 4.00 -2.16
C PHE A 238 4.88 3.97 -3.20
N ALA A 239 4.47 5.14 -3.69
CA ALA A 239 3.51 5.29 -4.79
C ALA A 239 4.24 5.61 -6.11
N ASP A 240 4.94 4.62 -6.66
CA ASP A 240 5.82 4.77 -7.82
C ASP A 240 5.14 5.38 -9.07
N GLY A 241 3.86 5.08 -9.30
CA GLY A 241 3.07 5.65 -10.41
C GLY A 241 2.83 7.16 -10.33
N VAL A 242 3.03 7.77 -9.16
CA VAL A 242 2.88 9.22 -8.90
C VAL A 242 4.17 9.87 -8.40
N ALA A 243 5.28 9.13 -8.33
CA ALA A 243 6.59 9.61 -7.91
C ALA A 243 7.24 10.52 -8.98
N VAL A 244 6.67 11.70 -9.20
CA VAL A 244 7.08 12.65 -10.26
C VAL A 244 7.68 13.90 -9.63
N LYS A 245 8.93 14.23 -10.02
CA LYS A 245 9.66 15.38 -9.45
C LYS A 245 9.12 16.74 -9.92
N ARG A 246 8.59 16.81 -11.14
CA ARG A 246 8.14 18.05 -11.78
C ARG A 246 6.89 17.74 -12.59
N ILE A 247 5.82 18.47 -12.34
CA ILE A 247 4.57 18.36 -13.10
C ILE A 247 4.79 18.73 -14.58
N GLY A 248 4.03 18.13 -15.48
CA GLY A 248 4.07 18.48 -16.90
C GLY A 248 3.66 19.93 -17.16
N THR A 249 4.19 20.50 -18.23
CA THR A 249 3.94 21.90 -18.60
C THR A 249 2.48 22.13 -18.98
N GLU A 250 1.95 21.30 -19.88
CA GLU A 250 0.57 21.41 -20.34
C GLU A 250 -0.44 20.96 -19.27
N PRO A 251 -0.20 19.85 -18.53
CA PRO A 251 -1.02 19.51 -17.37
C PRO A 251 -1.09 20.61 -16.31
N PHE A 252 0.03 21.29 -16.00
CA PHE A 252 0.03 22.39 -15.04
C PHE A 252 -0.79 23.58 -15.54
N ARG A 253 -0.69 23.93 -16.83
CA ARG A 253 -1.48 25.02 -17.42
C ARG A 253 -2.98 24.79 -17.25
N LEU A 254 -3.45 23.55 -17.42
CA LEU A 254 -4.84 23.18 -17.21
C LEU A 254 -5.20 23.09 -15.73
N ALA A 255 -4.31 22.52 -14.91
CA ALA A 255 -4.56 22.35 -13.48
C ALA A 255 -4.69 23.70 -12.77
N ARG A 256 -3.83 24.67 -13.10
CA ARG A 256 -3.87 26.05 -12.59
C ARG A 256 -5.24 26.72 -12.81
N GLU A 257 -5.92 26.40 -13.91
CA GLU A 257 -7.21 27.02 -14.27
C GLU A 257 -8.42 26.23 -13.76
N TYR A 258 -8.34 24.89 -13.68
CA TYR A 258 -9.50 24.02 -13.52
C TYR A 258 -9.51 23.15 -12.26
N VAL A 259 -8.41 23.03 -11.54
CA VAL A 259 -8.35 22.25 -10.29
C VAL A 259 -8.72 23.15 -9.12
N ASP A 260 -9.71 22.73 -8.33
CA ASP A 260 -10.26 23.55 -7.25
C ASP A 260 -9.43 23.46 -5.95
N GLU A 261 -8.81 22.30 -5.70
CA GLU A 261 -8.05 22.04 -4.47
C GLU A 261 -7.03 20.91 -4.68
N VAL A 262 -5.95 20.90 -3.90
CA VAL A 262 -4.99 19.80 -3.86
C VAL A 262 -4.74 19.38 -2.42
N ILE A 263 -4.88 18.07 -2.16
CA ILE A 263 -4.70 17.46 -0.85
C ILE A 263 -3.53 16.48 -0.90
N THR A 264 -2.71 16.50 0.15
CA THR A 264 -1.61 15.54 0.31
C THR A 264 -1.95 14.46 1.33
N VAL A 265 -1.46 13.25 1.11
CA VAL A 265 -1.67 12.12 2.02
C VAL A 265 -0.38 11.36 2.34
N THR A 266 -0.34 10.74 3.52
CA THR A 266 0.76 9.90 3.98
C THR A 266 0.71 8.51 3.37
N SER A 267 1.82 7.77 3.41
CA SER A 267 1.88 6.36 3.01
C SER A 267 0.93 5.47 3.83
N ASP A 268 0.69 5.80 5.10
CA ASP A 268 -0.23 5.04 5.96
C ASP A 268 -1.70 5.28 5.55
N GLU A 269 -2.06 6.52 5.21
CA GLU A 269 -3.37 6.85 4.64
C GLU A 269 -3.62 6.12 3.31
N ILE A 270 -2.58 6.01 2.46
CA ILE A 270 -2.62 5.22 1.21
C ILE A 270 -2.81 3.73 1.51
N CYS A 271 -2.07 3.16 2.46
CA CYS A 271 -2.23 1.74 2.84
C CYS A 271 -3.67 1.46 3.29
N ALA A 272 -4.21 2.31 4.17
CA ALA A 272 -5.58 2.17 4.63
C ALA A 272 -6.60 2.27 3.48
N ALA A 273 -6.35 3.11 2.48
CA ALA A 273 -7.19 3.19 1.28
C ALA A 273 -7.13 1.92 0.41
N VAL A 274 -5.95 1.30 0.25
CA VAL A 274 -5.82 -0.01 -0.44
C VAL A 274 -6.70 -1.05 0.24
N LYS A 275 -6.68 -1.08 1.58
CA LYS A 275 -7.51 -1.99 2.37
C LYS A 275 -9.00 -1.71 2.20
N ASP A 276 -9.44 -0.45 2.27
CA ASP A 276 -10.86 -0.10 2.09
C ASP A 276 -11.38 -0.53 0.71
N ILE A 277 -10.59 -0.32 -0.35
CA ILE A 277 -10.91 -0.78 -1.70
C ILE A 277 -11.06 -2.31 -1.74
N PHE A 278 -10.13 -3.04 -1.13
CA PHE A 278 -10.22 -4.50 -1.04
C PHE A 278 -11.45 -4.96 -0.26
N GLU A 279 -11.77 -4.31 0.85
CA GLU A 279 -12.89 -4.68 1.71
C GLU A 279 -14.26 -4.38 1.09
N ASP A 280 -14.38 -3.33 0.28
CA ASP A 280 -15.62 -2.92 -0.39
C ASP A 280 -15.82 -3.64 -1.72
N THR A 281 -14.79 -3.73 -2.55
CA THR A 281 -14.92 -4.17 -3.95
C THR A 281 -14.17 -5.44 -4.29
N ARG A 282 -13.39 -6.00 -3.36
CA ARG A 282 -12.46 -7.13 -3.61
C ARG A 282 -11.43 -6.85 -4.71
N ALA A 283 -11.18 -5.57 -4.99
CA ALA A 283 -10.13 -5.15 -5.91
C ALA A 283 -8.82 -4.95 -5.15
N ILE A 284 -7.70 -5.22 -5.80
CA ILE A 284 -6.37 -4.96 -5.23
C ILE A 284 -5.82 -3.74 -5.96
N ALA A 285 -5.71 -2.63 -5.23
CA ALA A 285 -5.11 -1.40 -5.74
C ALA A 285 -3.59 -1.43 -5.58
N GLU A 286 -2.87 -0.87 -6.56
CA GLU A 286 -1.51 -0.41 -6.28
C GLU A 286 -1.54 0.87 -5.43
N PRO A 287 -0.46 1.27 -4.75
CA PRO A 287 -0.47 2.46 -3.88
C PRO A 287 -0.93 3.75 -4.60
N ALA A 288 -0.46 3.99 -5.84
CA ALA A 288 -0.94 5.10 -6.66
C ALA A 288 -2.43 4.97 -7.04
N GLY A 289 -2.91 3.75 -7.23
CA GLY A 289 -4.31 3.43 -7.51
C GLY A 289 -5.26 3.74 -6.36
N ALA A 290 -4.79 3.64 -5.11
CA ALA A 290 -5.60 3.93 -3.93
C ALA A 290 -5.54 5.40 -3.49
N LEU A 291 -4.67 6.21 -4.10
CA LEU A 291 -4.38 7.58 -3.68
C LEU A 291 -5.63 8.46 -3.62
N SER A 292 -6.51 8.40 -4.63
CA SER A 292 -7.75 9.18 -4.64
C SER A 292 -8.69 8.85 -3.48
N ILE A 293 -8.75 7.58 -3.06
CA ILE A 293 -9.56 7.17 -1.91
C ILE A 293 -8.94 7.66 -0.61
N ALA A 294 -7.61 7.66 -0.49
CA ALA A 294 -6.94 8.24 0.67
C ALA A 294 -7.26 9.73 0.82
N GLY A 295 -7.17 10.50 -0.27
CA GLY A 295 -7.52 11.92 -0.28
C GLY A 295 -8.99 12.17 0.03
N LEU A 296 -9.89 11.37 -0.54
CA LEU A 296 -11.32 11.43 -0.25
C LEU A 296 -11.59 11.21 1.25
N LYS A 297 -11.00 10.18 1.86
CA LYS A 297 -11.16 9.89 3.29
C LYS A 297 -10.70 11.05 4.16
N LYS A 298 -9.52 11.61 3.86
CA LYS A 298 -8.95 12.75 4.59
C LYS A 298 -9.85 13.97 4.48
N TYR A 299 -10.34 14.26 3.27
CA TYR A 299 -11.26 15.37 3.02
C TYR A 299 -12.57 15.21 3.79
N MET A 300 -13.22 14.03 3.69
CA MET A 300 -14.49 13.78 4.38
C MET A 300 -14.33 13.83 5.91
N ALA A 301 -13.22 13.32 6.44
CA ALA A 301 -12.93 13.41 7.87
C ALA A 301 -12.77 14.86 8.37
N GLN A 302 -12.24 15.77 7.53
CA GLN A 302 -12.11 17.20 7.85
C GLN A 302 -13.45 17.95 7.81
N GLN A 303 -14.41 17.48 6.99
CA GLN A 303 -15.76 18.08 6.92
C GLN A 303 -16.64 17.72 8.13
N GLY A 304 -16.40 16.56 8.75
CA GLY A 304 -17.21 16.09 9.88
C GLY A 304 -18.70 15.96 9.54
N ASP A 305 -19.57 16.21 10.52
CA ASP A 305 -21.04 16.17 10.37
C ASP A 305 -21.64 17.49 9.83
N SER A 306 -20.87 18.24 9.03
CA SER A 306 -21.34 19.50 8.45
C SER A 306 -22.59 19.28 7.60
N ILE A 307 -23.60 20.16 7.74
CA ILE A 307 -24.82 20.14 6.92
C ILE A 307 -24.48 20.33 5.42
N ASP A 308 -23.37 20.99 5.13
CA ASP A 308 -22.88 21.27 3.77
C ASP A 308 -21.92 20.18 3.25
N ALA A 309 -21.81 19.04 3.93
CA ALA A 309 -21.00 17.92 3.45
C ALA A 309 -21.52 17.39 2.10
N PRO A 310 -20.61 17.04 1.16
CA PRO A 310 -21.01 16.57 -0.15
C PRO A 310 -21.76 15.24 -0.04
N LYS A 311 -22.87 15.12 -0.77
CA LYS A 311 -23.72 13.92 -0.75
C LYS A 311 -23.22 12.85 -1.71
N LYS A 312 -22.58 13.24 -2.82
CA LYS A 312 -22.05 12.31 -3.83
C LYS A 312 -20.65 12.67 -4.26
N VAL A 313 -19.72 11.76 -4.00
CA VAL A 313 -18.30 11.93 -4.30
C VAL A 313 -17.77 10.74 -5.08
N ALA A 314 -16.79 10.98 -5.96
CA ALA A 314 -16.16 9.93 -6.75
C ALA A 314 -14.63 9.97 -6.64
N ALA A 315 -14.02 8.79 -6.62
CA ALA A 315 -12.58 8.59 -6.67
C ALA A 315 -12.22 7.65 -7.82
N ILE A 316 -10.95 7.64 -8.21
CA ILE A 316 -10.45 6.84 -9.33
C ILE A 316 -9.50 5.78 -8.80
N LEU A 317 -9.82 4.51 -9.06
CA LEU A 317 -8.87 3.42 -8.91
C LEU A 317 -7.98 3.37 -10.15
N SER A 318 -6.88 4.13 -10.13
CA SER A 318 -6.11 4.42 -11.34
C SER A 318 -5.24 3.26 -11.84
N GLY A 319 -4.93 2.27 -10.99
CA GLY A 319 -4.11 1.13 -11.37
C GLY A 319 -4.07 0.03 -10.32
N ALA A 320 -3.63 -1.15 -10.76
CA ALA A 320 -3.55 -2.37 -9.93
C ALA A 320 -2.27 -3.20 -10.19
N ASN A 321 -1.23 -2.62 -10.80
CA ASN A 321 0.02 -3.33 -11.13
C ASN A 321 0.96 -3.38 -9.91
N VAL A 322 0.52 -4.06 -8.86
CA VAL A 322 1.27 -4.21 -7.60
C VAL A 322 2.02 -5.55 -7.55
N ASN A 323 3.21 -5.56 -6.96
CA ASN A 323 3.89 -6.81 -6.60
C ASN A 323 3.15 -7.45 -5.42
N PHE A 324 2.80 -8.74 -5.53
CA PHE A 324 2.12 -9.47 -4.47
C PHE A 324 2.82 -9.38 -3.12
N HIS A 325 4.16 -9.39 -3.09
CA HIS A 325 4.93 -9.26 -1.85
C HIS A 325 4.78 -7.88 -1.18
N SER A 326 4.50 -6.83 -1.95
CA SER A 326 4.24 -5.49 -1.41
C SER A 326 2.95 -5.43 -0.60
N LEU A 327 2.00 -6.36 -0.81
CA LEU A 327 0.79 -6.44 -0.01
C LEU A 327 1.08 -6.77 1.45
N ARG A 328 2.19 -7.46 1.74
CA ARG A 328 2.63 -7.70 3.12
C ARG A 328 2.94 -6.38 3.82
N TYR A 329 3.71 -5.50 3.18
CA TYR A 329 4.02 -4.18 3.72
C TYR A 329 2.76 -3.34 3.94
N VAL A 330 1.84 -3.35 2.96
CA VAL A 330 0.55 -2.65 3.08
C VAL A 330 -0.26 -3.19 4.26
N SER A 331 -0.34 -4.52 4.43
CA SER A 331 -1.05 -5.16 5.53
C SER A 331 -0.45 -4.78 6.88
N GLU A 332 0.87 -4.90 7.03
CA GLU A 332 1.58 -4.56 8.27
C GLU A 332 1.37 -3.07 8.62
N ARG A 333 1.47 -2.15 7.64
CA ARG A 333 1.20 -0.71 7.86
C ARG A 333 -0.25 -0.41 8.24
N CYS A 334 -1.22 -1.08 7.63
CA CYS A 334 -2.64 -0.91 7.97
C CYS A 334 -2.93 -1.29 9.43
N GLU A 335 -2.37 -2.41 9.90
CA GLU A 335 -2.57 -2.86 11.28
C GLU A 335 -2.02 -1.84 12.29
N LEU A 336 -0.85 -1.25 11.99
CA LEU A 336 -0.22 -0.22 12.80
C LEU A 336 -1.01 1.09 12.82
N ALA A 337 -1.54 1.53 11.68
CA ALA A 337 -2.25 2.81 11.54
C ALA A 337 -3.65 2.78 12.17
N GLU A 338 -4.34 1.64 12.17
CA GLU A 338 -5.71 1.54 12.66
C GLU A 338 -5.82 1.38 14.19
N GLN A 339 -4.68 1.40 14.93
CA GLN A 339 -4.64 1.11 16.38
C GLN A 339 -5.39 -0.19 16.75
N LYS A 340 -5.38 -1.17 15.84
CA LYS A 340 -6.03 -2.48 16.03
C LYS A 340 -5.13 -3.49 16.71
N GLU A 341 -3.87 -3.15 16.93
CA GLU A 341 -2.91 -3.94 17.68
C GLU A 341 -2.21 -3.03 18.70
N ALA A 342 -2.23 -3.45 19.97
CA ALA A 342 -1.38 -2.91 21.00
C ALA A 342 -0.07 -3.69 21.04
N VAL A 343 1.04 -2.97 21.15
CA VAL A 343 2.36 -3.56 21.38
C VAL A 343 2.81 -3.15 22.78
N LEU A 344 2.97 -4.12 23.66
CA LEU A 344 3.34 -3.92 25.06
C LEU A 344 4.66 -4.60 25.38
N ALA A 345 5.51 -3.92 26.14
CA ALA A 345 6.58 -4.57 26.90
C ALA A 345 6.11 -4.74 28.34
N VAL A 346 5.94 -5.99 28.77
CA VAL A 346 5.42 -6.32 30.10
C VAL A 346 6.51 -7.02 30.90
N LYS A 347 6.88 -6.45 32.04
CA LYS A 347 7.80 -7.12 32.96
C LYS A 347 7.00 -8.03 33.89
N ILE A 348 7.34 -9.31 33.88
CA ILE A 348 6.70 -10.33 34.72
C ILE A 348 7.75 -10.96 35.66
N PRO A 349 7.39 -11.37 36.88
CA PRO A 349 8.31 -12.12 37.75
C PRO A 349 8.74 -13.43 37.09
N GLU A 350 10.02 -13.75 37.11
CA GLU A 350 10.58 -14.98 36.53
C GLU A 350 10.31 -16.18 37.46
N LYS A 351 9.04 -16.59 37.53
CA LYS A 351 8.56 -17.70 38.37
C LYS A 351 7.57 -18.57 37.61
N PRO A 352 7.51 -19.89 37.90
CA PRO A 352 6.52 -20.75 37.28
C PRO A 352 5.09 -20.24 37.51
N GLY A 353 4.31 -20.14 36.43
CA GLY A 353 2.93 -19.66 36.45
C GLY A 353 2.74 -18.17 36.15
N SER A 354 3.81 -17.35 36.12
CA SER A 354 3.70 -15.91 35.82
C SER A 354 3.14 -15.63 34.42
N PHE A 355 3.59 -16.39 33.41
CA PHE A 355 3.10 -16.29 32.04
C PHE A 355 1.61 -16.65 31.93
N LEU A 356 1.18 -17.69 32.66
CA LEU A 356 -0.22 -18.09 32.71
C LEU A 356 -1.08 -16.99 33.33
N ARG A 357 -0.67 -16.45 34.48
CA ARG A 357 -1.38 -15.34 35.15
C ARG A 357 -1.50 -14.12 34.25
N PHE A 358 -0.43 -13.77 33.51
CA PHE A 358 -0.48 -12.70 32.53
C PHE A 358 -1.55 -12.96 31.45
N CYS A 359 -1.55 -14.15 30.84
CA CYS A 359 -2.53 -14.51 29.81
C CYS A 359 -3.97 -14.59 30.34
N GLU A 360 -4.18 -15.01 31.59
CA GLU A 360 -5.50 -15.03 32.23
C GLU A 360 -6.08 -13.61 32.41
N LEU A 361 -5.23 -12.63 32.74
CA LEU A 361 -5.64 -11.24 32.90
C LEU A 361 -6.08 -10.60 31.58
N LEU A 362 -5.57 -11.08 30.46
CA LEU A 362 -5.98 -10.65 29.13
C LEU A 362 -7.37 -11.15 28.71
N ASP A 363 -8.08 -11.93 29.55
CA ASP A 363 -9.51 -12.27 29.43
C ASP A 363 -9.94 -12.72 28.01
N LYS A 364 -9.23 -13.71 27.45
CA LYS A 364 -9.48 -14.30 26.11
C LYS A 364 -9.33 -13.32 24.93
N ARG A 365 -8.77 -12.13 25.13
CA ARG A 365 -8.36 -11.25 24.03
C ARG A 365 -7.38 -11.98 23.12
N VAL A 366 -7.46 -11.67 21.82
CA VAL A 366 -6.64 -12.35 20.81
C VAL A 366 -5.23 -11.79 20.87
N MET A 367 -4.28 -12.65 21.22
CA MET A 367 -2.86 -12.31 21.18
C MET A 367 -2.36 -12.49 19.75
N THR A 368 -1.72 -11.45 19.22
CA THR A 368 -1.10 -11.47 17.89
C THR A 368 0.37 -11.88 17.99
N GLU A 369 1.05 -11.48 19.07
CA GLU A 369 2.45 -11.80 19.32
C GLU A 369 2.69 -12.09 20.81
N PHE A 370 3.57 -13.05 21.07
CA PHE A 370 4.06 -13.31 22.42
C PHE A 370 5.49 -13.83 22.34
N ASN A 371 6.45 -12.92 22.53
CA ASN A 371 7.86 -13.19 22.36
C ASN A 371 8.61 -12.93 23.66
N TYR A 372 9.41 -13.91 24.06
CA TYR A 372 10.17 -13.92 25.30
C TYR A 372 11.45 -14.74 25.13
N ARG A 373 12.54 -14.24 25.72
CA ARG A 373 13.80 -14.96 25.88
C ARG A 373 14.33 -14.74 27.28
N PHE A 374 14.82 -15.81 27.89
CA PHE A 374 15.43 -15.77 29.20
C PHE A 374 16.58 -14.76 29.26
N SER A 375 16.52 -13.87 30.24
CA SER A 375 17.53 -12.81 30.45
C SER A 375 18.01 -12.75 31.90
N SER A 376 17.12 -12.87 32.90
CA SER A 376 17.46 -12.85 34.32
C SER A 376 16.55 -13.78 35.13
N ARG A 377 17.00 -14.22 36.31
CA ARG A 377 16.22 -15.05 37.24
C ARG A 377 15.24 -14.26 38.12
N ASP A 378 15.24 -12.93 38.04
CA ASP A 378 14.37 -12.07 38.84
C ASP A 378 13.13 -11.65 38.04
N MET A 379 13.34 -11.11 36.84
CA MET A 379 12.29 -10.56 35.99
C MET A 379 12.47 -10.99 34.52
N ALA A 380 11.36 -11.38 33.92
CA ALA A 380 11.18 -11.57 32.48
C ALA A 380 10.65 -10.27 31.86
N VAL A 381 11.10 -9.95 30.64
CA VAL A 381 10.46 -8.92 29.79
C VAL A 381 9.80 -9.62 28.62
N VAL A 382 8.48 -9.50 28.53
CA VAL A 382 7.68 -10.10 27.47
C VAL A 382 7.27 -9.03 26.48
N PHE A 383 7.49 -9.31 25.20
CA PHE A 383 6.96 -8.51 24.10
C PHE A 383 5.63 -9.11 23.65
N ALA A 384 4.53 -8.41 23.94
CA ALA A 384 3.18 -8.88 23.70
C ALA A 384 2.46 -7.99 22.68
N GLY A 385 1.93 -8.62 21.63
CA GLY A 385 1.00 -8.03 20.69
C GLY A 385 -0.42 -8.45 21.04
N ILE A 386 -1.34 -7.49 21.19
CA ILE A 386 -2.74 -7.76 21.56
C ILE A 386 -3.65 -7.07 20.55
N ARG A 387 -4.56 -7.83 19.93
CA ARG A 387 -5.57 -7.26 19.04
C ARG A 387 -6.61 -6.49 19.85
N LEU A 388 -6.85 -5.25 19.44
CA LEU A 388 -7.85 -4.34 20.01
C LEU A 388 -9.10 -4.28 19.13
N THR A 389 -10.24 -4.16 19.77
CA THR A 389 -11.57 -3.94 19.17
C THR A 389 -12.17 -2.58 19.53
N GLY A 390 -11.86 -2.06 20.72
CA GLY A 390 -12.26 -0.76 21.27
C GLY A 390 -11.15 0.30 21.22
N GLY A 391 -10.04 0.02 20.52
CA GLY A 391 -8.93 0.97 20.32
C GLY A 391 -8.31 1.45 21.63
N GLN A 392 -8.01 2.74 21.73
CA GLN A 392 -7.27 3.32 22.85
C GLN A 392 -7.96 3.13 24.21
N ALA A 393 -9.29 3.17 24.28
CA ALA A 393 -10.02 2.98 25.53
C ALA A 393 -9.83 1.57 26.09
N GLU A 394 -9.87 0.57 25.22
CA GLU A 394 -9.58 -0.83 25.57
C GLU A 394 -8.12 -1.00 26.01
N LEU A 395 -7.18 -0.35 25.31
CA LEU A 395 -5.77 -0.41 25.66
C LEU A 395 -5.50 0.14 27.08
N SER A 396 -6.09 1.27 27.42
CA SER A 396 -5.97 1.86 28.76
C SER A 396 -6.55 0.95 29.85
N GLU A 397 -7.66 0.25 29.57
CA GLU A 397 -8.24 -0.74 30.48
C GLU A 397 -7.29 -1.93 30.72
N ILE A 398 -6.67 -2.44 29.64
CA ILE A 398 -5.72 -3.56 29.72
C ILE A 398 -4.51 -3.17 30.58
N ILE A 399 -3.92 -2.00 30.31
CA ILE A 399 -2.75 -1.51 31.05
C ILE A 399 -3.10 -1.36 32.53
N ALA A 400 -4.21 -0.68 32.86
CA ALA A 400 -4.62 -0.48 34.24
C ALA A 400 -4.87 -1.80 34.99
N LYS A 401 -5.47 -2.80 34.32
CA LYS A 401 -5.70 -4.13 34.90
C LYS A 401 -4.37 -4.84 35.20
N LEU A 402 -3.43 -4.82 34.27
CA LEU A 402 -2.11 -5.42 34.45
C LEU A 402 -1.32 -4.74 35.58
N GLU A 403 -1.32 -3.41 35.63
CA GLU A 403 -0.64 -2.65 36.69
C GLU A 403 -1.24 -2.91 38.07
N SER A 404 -2.58 -3.04 38.16
CA SER A 404 -3.26 -3.35 39.43
C SER A 404 -2.85 -4.71 40.03
N GLU A 405 -2.39 -5.63 39.19
CA GLU A 405 -1.95 -6.98 39.57
C GLU A 405 -0.44 -7.08 39.82
N GLY A 406 0.27 -5.94 39.72
CA GLY A 406 1.69 -5.79 40.01
C GLY A 406 2.63 -5.97 38.82
N PHE A 407 2.13 -5.92 37.59
CA PHE A 407 2.96 -5.95 36.39
C PHE A 407 3.41 -4.55 35.99
N GLU A 408 4.70 -4.38 35.64
CA GLU A 408 5.16 -3.15 35.00
C GLU A 408 4.90 -3.24 33.48
N VAL A 409 4.13 -2.30 32.95
CA VAL A 409 3.74 -2.30 31.53
C VAL A 409 4.23 -1.02 30.86
N GLN A 410 4.88 -1.17 29.71
CA GLN A 410 5.21 -0.07 28.82
C GLN A 410 4.42 -0.22 27.52
N ASP A 411 3.64 0.80 27.18
CA ASP A 411 3.00 0.90 25.87
C ASP A 411 4.05 1.29 24.82
N LEU A 412 4.21 0.44 23.82
CA LEU A 412 5.08 0.61 22.65
C LEU A 412 4.27 0.75 21.36
N SER A 413 2.94 0.91 21.46
CA SER A 413 2.02 0.99 20.32
C SER A 413 2.21 2.24 19.45
N GLN A 414 3.05 3.20 19.86
CA GLN A 414 3.46 4.36 19.04
C GLN A 414 4.97 4.40 18.79
N ASP A 415 5.71 3.36 19.19
CA ASP A 415 7.16 3.29 19.00
C ASP A 415 7.47 2.61 17.65
N GLU A 416 7.95 3.40 16.68
CA GLU A 416 8.33 2.89 15.35
C GLU A 416 9.50 1.91 15.41
N THR A 417 10.41 2.06 16.37
CA THR A 417 11.52 1.12 16.56
C THR A 417 10.99 -0.25 17.00
N ALA A 418 10.02 -0.26 17.92
CA ALA A 418 9.37 -1.48 18.37
C ALA A 418 8.65 -2.20 17.24
N LYS A 419 7.87 -1.44 16.45
CA LYS A 419 7.03 -1.96 15.37
C LYS A 419 7.79 -2.42 14.13
N LEU A 420 8.82 -1.68 13.72
CA LEU A 420 9.53 -1.97 12.46
C LEU A 420 10.73 -2.91 12.68
N HIS A 421 11.33 -2.89 13.87
CA HIS A 421 12.57 -3.60 14.14
C HIS A 421 12.44 -4.58 15.32
N VAL A 422 12.18 -4.10 16.53
CA VAL A 422 12.33 -4.93 17.75
C VAL A 422 11.41 -6.14 17.73
N ARG A 423 10.17 -6.04 17.22
CA ARG A 423 9.25 -7.19 17.10
C ARG A 423 9.81 -8.38 16.31
N TYR A 424 10.79 -8.12 15.43
CA TYR A 424 11.50 -9.15 14.65
C TYR A 424 12.83 -9.60 15.29
N MET A 425 13.22 -8.95 16.39
CA MET A 425 14.51 -9.13 17.06
C MET A 425 14.39 -9.68 18.49
N VAL A 426 13.20 -9.63 19.10
CA VAL A 426 12.98 -10.21 20.44
C VAL A 426 13.33 -11.70 20.42
N GLY A 427 14.36 -12.07 21.18
CA GLY A 427 15.02 -13.36 21.09
C GLY A 427 16.50 -13.24 21.45
N GLY A 428 17.34 -13.93 20.68
CA GLY A 428 18.80 -13.92 20.85
C GLY A 428 19.30 -14.92 21.89
N HIS A 429 20.55 -14.73 22.30
CA HIS A 429 21.22 -15.60 23.27
C HIS A 429 20.86 -15.24 24.71
N PRO A 430 20.68 -16.23 25.59
CA PRO A 430 20.54 -15.99 27.02
C PRO A 430 21.87 -15.53 27.60
N LEU A 431 21.83 -14.74 28.67
CA LEU A 431 23.03 -14.20 29.33
C LEU A 431 23.85 -15.28 30.06
N GLU A 432 23.22 -16.40 30.40
CA GLU A 432 23.86 -17.56 31.01
C GLU A 432 23.67 -18.83 30.15
N PRO A 433 24.58 -19.81 30.27
CA PRO A 433 24.38 -21.13 29.68
C PRO A 433 23.14 -21.79 30.28
N LEU A 434 22.24 -22.27 29.41
CA LEU A 434 21.04 -22.98 29.81
C LEU A 434 21.08 -24.42 29.26
N GLU A 435 20.73 -25.39 30.09
CA GLU A 435 20.41 -26.75 29.65
C GLU A 435 18.94 -26.79 29.21
N GLU A 436 18.68 -26.23 28.03
CA GLU A 436 17.33 -26.13 27.48
C GLU A 436 17.11 -27.09 26.29
N ARG A 437 15.88 -27.58 26.18
CA ARG A 437 15.39 -28.35 25.03
C ARG A 437 14.38 -27.51 24.26
N LEU A 438 14.50 -27.48 22.94
CA LEU A 438 13.68 -26.65 22.07
C LEU A 438 12.63 -27.49 21.36
N PHE A 439 11.39 -27.02 21.35
CA PHE A 439 10.28 -27.68 20.69
C PHE A 439 9.50 -26.70 19.84
N SER A 440 9.17 -27.11 18.63
CA SER A 440 8.13 -26.47 17.82
C SER A 440 6.81 -27.16 18.09
N PHE A 441 5.74 -26.36 18.23
CA PHE A 441 4.37 -26.83 18.40
C PHE A 441 3.49 -26.23 17.32
N GLU A 442 2.62 -27.05 16.75
CA GLU A 442 1.56 -26.63 15.84
C GLU A 442 0.19 -26.97 16.45
N PHE A 443 -0.68 -25.97 16.52
CA PHE A 443 -2.06 -26.17 16.95
C PHE A 443 -3.05 -25.36 16.11
N PRO A 444 -4.31 -25.83 15.95
CA PRO A 444 -5.36 -25.04 15.31
C PRO A 444 -5.57 -23.73 16.07
N GLU A 445 -5.46 -22.61 15.37
CA GLU A 445 -5.58 -21.30 15.99
C GLU A 445 -7.05 -21.00 16.35
N HIS A 446 -7.32 -20.79 17.64
CA HIS A 446 -8.62 -20.34 18.13
C HIS A 446 -8.42 -19.45 19.38
N PRO A 447 -9.38 -18.55 19.71
CA PRO A 447 -9.30 -17.74 20.92
C PRO A 447 -9.01 -18.61 22.16
N GLY A 448 -7.97 -18.26 22.91
CA GLY A 448 -7.52 -19.01 24.09
C GLY A 448 -6.68 -20.26 23.82
N ALA A 449 -6.26 -20.55 22.58
CA ALA A 449 -5.36 -21.68 22.30
C ALA A 449 -4.02 -21.57 23.03
N LEU A 450 -3.42 -20.37 23.04
CA LEU A 450 -2.21 -20.08 23.83
C LEU A 450 -2.44 -20.26 25.34
N LEU A 451 -3.60 -19.81 25.85
CA LEU A 451 -3.95 -19.99 27.25
C LEU A 451 -4.06 -21.48 27.59
N LYS A 452 -4.70 -22.28 26.73
CA LYS A 452 -4.78 -23.74 26.89
C LYS A 452 -3.38 -24.36 26.90
N PHE A 453 -2.49 -23.95 26.00
CA PHE A 453 -1.09 -24.40 25.99
C PHE A 453 -0.40 -24.15 27.34
N LEU A 454 -0.46 -22.91 27.84
CA LEU A 454 0.16 -22.52 29.11
C LEU A 454 -0.50 -23.20 30.32
N THR A 455 -1.82 -23.43 30.27
CA THR A 455 -2.56 -24.11 31.34
C THR A 455 -2.14 -25.59 31.44
N THR A 456 -2.01 -26.27 30.30
CA THR A 456 -1.60 -27.68 30.27
C THR A 456 -0.16 -27.89 30.71
N LEU A 457 0.72 -26.89 30.53
CA LEU A 457 2.10 -26.92 31.04
C LEU A 457 2.17 -27.02 32.58
N GLN A 458 1.07 -26.68 33.29
CA GLN A 458 0.93 -26.81 34.75
C GLN A 458 2.06 -26.18 35.58
N SER A 459 2.81 -25.23 35.00
CA SER A 459 3.94 -24.54 35.67
C SER A 459 5.01 -25.48 36.25
N LYS A 460 5.16 -26.70 35.73
CA LYS A 460 6.14 -27.67 36.27
C LYS A 460 7.58 -27.41 35.81
N TRP A 461 7.74 -26.85 34.61
CA TRP A 461 9.04 -26.57 34.00
C TRP A 461 9.18 -25.08 33.68
N ASN A 462 10.41 -24.58 33.75
CA ASN A 462 10.70 -23.21 33.38
C ASN A 462 10.72 -23.05 31.86
N ILE A 463 10.06 -22.02 31.35
CA ILE A 463 10.11 -21.66 29.93
C ILE A 463 11.28 -20.70 29.77
N SER A 464 12.28 -21.06 28.98
CA SER A 464 13.48 -20.26 28.71
C SER A 464 13.43 -19.51 27.38
N LEU A 465 12.51 -19.90 26.50
CA LEU A 465 12.23 -19.25 25.22
C LEU A 465 10.76 -19.42 24.91
N PHE A 466 10.12 -18.37 24.43
CA PHE A 466 8.78 -18.48 23.86
C PHE A 466 8.65 -17.53 22.69
N HIS A 467 8.33 -18.05 21.52
CA HIS A 467 8.08 -17.25 20.33
C HIS A 467 6.77 -17.69 19.69
N TYR A 468 5.81 -16.78 19.69
CA TYR A 468 4.49 -16.98 19.09
C TYR A 468 4.12 -15.77 18.26
N ARG A 469 3.69 -16.03 17.03
CA ARG A 469 3.16 -15.00 16.14
C ARG A 469 2.01 -15.54 15.31
N ASN A 470 0.88 -14.86 15.42
CA ASN A 470 -0.31 -15.17 14.66
C ASN A 470 -0.33 -14.36 13.36
N HIS A 471 0.03 -15.01 12.25
CA HIS A 471 0.02 -14.41 10.91
C HIS A 471 -1.32 -14.57 10.18
N GLY A 472 -2.42 -14.87 10.89
CA GLY A 472 -3.70 -15.20 10.25
C GLY A 472 -3.67 -16.52 9.46
N ALA A 473 -2.66 -17.37 9.72
CA ALA A 473 -2.57 -18.72 9.18
C ALA A 473 -3.52 -19.65 9.94
N ALA A 474 -3.94 -20.76 9.31
CA ALA A 474 -4.84 -21.73 9.93
C ALA A 474 -4.24 -22.46 11.16
N PHE A 475 -2.92 -22.38 11.34
CA PHE A 475 -2.19 -23.01 12.42
C PHE A 475 -1.32 -21.98 13.15
N GLY A 476 -1.46 -21.94 14.47
CA GLY A 476 -0.54 -21.24 15.36
C GLY A 476 0.74 -22.06 15.47
N ARG A 477 1.88 -21.41 15.24
CA ARG A 477 3.20 -22.01 15.46
C ARG A 477 3.83 -21.36 16.68
N VAL A 478 4.17 -22.20 17.66
CA VAL A 478 4.92 -21.80 18.84
C VAL A 478 6.28 -22.47 18.79
N LEU A 479 7.33 -21.69 19.00
CA LEU A 479 8.65 -22.23 19.34
C LEU A 479 8.87 -21.97 20.82
N ALA A 480 9.08 -23.01 21.61
CA ALA A 480 9.31 -22.88 23.04
C ALA A 480 10.54 -23.66 23.50
N GLY A 481 11.32 -23.06 24.38
CA GLY A 481 12.45 -23.66 25.08
C GLY A 481 12.08 -23.97 26.52
N PHE A 482 12.45 -25.15 27.00
CA PHE A 482 12.20 -25.58 28.37
C PHE A 482 13.49 -26.04 29.05
N GLU A 483 13.69 -25.62 30.30
CA GLU A 483 14.68 -26.22 31.20
C GLU A 483 14.09 -27.51 31.78
N VAL A 484 14.46 -28.66 31.21
CA VAL A 484 13.99 -29.98 31.63
C VAL A 484 15.16 -30.77 32.20
N PRO A 485 15.23 -30.96 33.53
CA PRO A 485 16.23 -31.83 34.14
C PRO A 485 16.10 -33.27 33.62
N ALA A 486 17.23 -33.97 33.42
CA ALA A 486 17.23 -35.35 32.90
C ALA A 486 16.36 -36.34 33.71
N LYS A 487 16.15 -36.07 35.01
CA LYS A 487 15.26 -36.87 35.88
C LYS A 487 13.78 -36.78 35.50
N ASP A 488 13.38 -35.74 34.78
CA ASP A 488 11.97 -35.43 34.46
C ASP A 488 11.59 -35.81 33.02
N ASP A 489 12.48 -36.47 32.27
CA ASP A 489 12.25 -36.84 30.86
C ASP A 489 10.95 -37.63 30.63
N VAL A 490 10.64 -38.59 31.51
CA VAL A 490 9.42 -39.40 31.40
C VAL A 490 8.17 -38.56 31.68
N ALA A 491 8.22 -37.70 32.70
CA ALA A 491 7.10 -36.82 33.04
C ALA A 491 6.88 -35.76 31.95
N PHE A 492 7.95 -35.28 31.33
CA PHE A 492 7.87 -34.32 30.23
C PHE A 492 7.30 -34.96 28.95
N ALA A 493 7.68 -36.20 28.62
CA ALA A 493 7.08 -36.93 27.51
C ALA A 493 5.57 -37.20 27.70
N GLN A 494 5.15 -37.51 28.93
CA GLN A 494 3.72 -37.63 29.26
C GLN A 494 2.99 -36.30 29.06
N PHE A 495 3.57 -35.19 29.53
CA PHE A 495 3.04 -33.84 29.30
C PHE A 495 2.86 -33.51 27.81
N LEU A 496 3.86 -33.79 26.97
CA LEU A 496 3.77 -33.57 25.52
C LEU A 496 2.63 -34.39 24.88
N THR A 497 2.39 -35.60 25.41
CA THR A 497 1.29 -36.45 24.97
C THR A 497 -0.08 -35.89 25.43
N GLU A 498 -0.18 -35.40 26.66
CA GLU A 498 -1.39 -34.79 27.23
C GLU A 498 -1.78 -33.46 26.56
N LEU A 499 -0.80 -32.68 26.11
CA LEU A 499 -1.02 -31.47 25.31
C LEU A 499 -1.85 -31.75 24.05
N GLY A 500 -1.64 -32.91 23.43
CA GLY A 500 -2.36 -33.32 22.23
C GLY A 500 -2.09 -32.43 21.00
N PHE A 501 -1.00 -31.66 21.01
CA PHE A 501 -0.56 -30.85 19.88
C PHE A 501 0.49 -31.59 19.05
N VAL A 502 0.61 -31.21 17.78
CA VAL A 502 1.71 -31.70 16.94
C VAL A 502 2.96 -30.98 17.41
N TYR A 503 4.01 -31.73 17.74
CA TYR A 503 5.27 -31.14 18.19
C TYR A 503 6.46 -31.82 17.53
N GLN A 504 7.57 -31.09 17.43
CA GLN A 504 8.85 -31.60 16.98
C GLN A 504 9.96 -31.03 17.85
N GLU A 505 10.90 -31.88 18.27
CA GLU A 505 12.10 -31.43 18.99
C GLU A 505 13.09 -30.83 18.00
N GLU A 506 13.46 -29.57 18.24
CA GLU A 506 14.31 -28.74 17.39
C GLU A 506 15.65 -28.39 18.08
N THR A 507 15.97 -29.06 19.20
CA THR A 507 17.17 -28.82 20.02
C THR A 507 18.47 -28.86 19.22
N HIS A 508 18.53 -29.66 18.14
CA HIS A 508 19.71 -29.78 17.28
C HIS A 508 19.64 -28.94 15.99
N SER A 509 18.62 -28.09 15.84
CA SER A 509 18.48 -27.22 14.67
C SER A 509 19.70 -26.28 14.53
N PRO A 510 20.35 -26.21 13.35
CA PRO A 510 21.48 -25.30 13.13
C PRO A 510 21.13 -23.83 13.40
N ALA A 511 19.89 -23.41 13.10
CA ALA A 511 19.43 -22.04 13.34
C ALA A 511 19.38 -21.73 14.83
N TYR A 512 18.84 -22.64 15.64
CA TYR A 512 18.83 -22.50 17.10
C TYR A 512 20.26 -22.46 17.65
N GLN A 513 21.13 -23.37 17.22
CA GLN A 513 22.50 -23.45 17.72
C GLN A 513 23.35 -22.21 17.41
N LEU A 514 23.09 -21.53 16.30
CA LEU A 514 23.85 -20.36 15.87
C LEU A 514 23.33 -19.04 16.47
N PHE A 515 22.01 -18.88 16.61
CA PHE A 515 21.41 -17.57 16.91
C PHE A 515 20.69 -17.48 18.26
N LEU A 516 20.42 -18.62 18.91
CA LEU A 516 19.61 -18.66 20.13
C LEU A 516 20.35 -19.37 21.27
N ASN A 517 21.04 -20.48 21.00
CA ASN A 517 21.78 -21.22 22.02
C ASN A 517 23.07 -20.50 22.44
N SER A 518 23.33 -20.34 23.73
CA SER A 518 24.57 -19.72 24.26
C SER A 518 25.74 -20.70 24.37
N ALA A 519 25.55 -22.00 24.06
CA ALA A 519 26.55 -23.06 24.26
C ALA A 519 27.87 -22.92 23.45
N LYS A 520 28.04 -21.89 22.62
CA LYS A 520 29.23 -21.67 21.78
C LYS A 520 29.90 -20.30 21.89
N ALA A 521 29.67 -19.51 22.94
CA ALA A 521 30.42 -18.26 23.15
C ALA A 521 31.78 -18.45 23.89
N LYS A 522 32.44 -19.60 23.70
CA LYS A 522 33.86 -19.83 24.06
C LYS A 522 34.56 -20.59 22.93
N ALA A 523 35.07 -19.85 21.96
CA ALA A 523 36.22 -20.22 21.15
C ALA A 523 37.01 -18.95 20.84
#